data_AF-A0ABD5DGB1-F1
#
_entry.id   AF-A0ABD5DGB1-F1
#
_cell.length_a   1.000
_cell.length_b   1.000
_cell.length_c   1.000
_cell.angle_alpha   90.00
_cell.angle_beta   90.00
_cell.angle_gamma   90.00
#
_symmetry.space_group_name_H-M   'P 1'
#
loop_
_entity.id
_entity.type
_entity.pdbx_description
1 polymer ?
#
loop_
_entity_poly.entity_id
_entity_poly.type
_entity_poly.pdbx_seq_one_letter_code
_entity_poly.pdbx_strand_id
1 'polypeptide(L)' 'SSKNAVENHFDTSYELEALLEQRVKRQLLAEVQAICPPGVTIMNVRQAQPLGLGHSILCARPVVGDNPFVVVLPDIILD' A
#
# COMPACT_ATOMS: atom_id res chain seq x y z
N SER A 1 -14.84 -4.34 0.63
CA SER A 1 -14.27 -4.72 1.94
C SER A 1 -13.18 -3.72 2.28
N SER A 2 -13.09 -3.22 3.51
CA SER A 2 -12.14 -2.16 3.91
C SER A 2 -10.68 -2.44 3.56
N LYS A 3 -10.27 -3.72 3.49
CA LYS A 3 -8.92 -4.13 3.10
C LYS A 3 -8.60 -3.87 1.62
N ASN A 4 -9.59 -3.96 0.74
CA ASN A 4 -9.39 -3.64 -0.67
C ASN A 4 -9.17 -2.13 -0.87
N ALA A 5 -9.74 -1.29 -0.01
CA ALA A 5 -9.51 0.15 -0.08
C ALA A 5 -8.04 0.51 0.23
N VAL A 6 -7.37 -0.25 1.10
CA VAL A 6 -5.92 -0.09 1.36
C VAL A 6 -5.12 -0.42 0.11
N GLU A 7 -5.39 -1.56 -0.53
CA GLU A 7 -4.73 -1.96 -1.77
C GLU A 7 -4.95 -0.91 -2.88
N ASN A 8 -6.20 -0.47 -3.07
CA ASN A 8 -6.58 0.53 -4.07
C ASN A 8 -5.96 1.91 -3.83
N HIS A 9 -5.63 2.28 -2.59
CA HIS A 9 -5.02 3.57 -2.30
C HIS A 9 -3.61 3.70 -2.89
N PHE A 10 -2.89 2.58 -2.99
CA PHE A 10 -1.54 2.53 -3.58
C PHE A 10 -1.54 2.11 -5.05
N ASP A 11 -2.71 1.83 -5.62
CA ASP A 11 -2.86 1.49 -7.03
C ASP A 11 -3.28 2.73 -7.84
N THR A 12 -3.15 2.63 -9.17
CA THR A 12 -3.52 3.71 -10.09
C THR A 12 -5.04 3.89 -10.13
N SER A 13 -5.52 5.06 -9.73
CA SER A 13 -6.94 5.40 -9.79
C SER A 13 -7.26 6.10 -11.11
N TYR A 14 -7.42 5.30 -12.17
CA TYR A 14 -7.56 5.80 -13.55
C TYR A 14 -8.66 6.87 -13.70
N GLU A 15 -9.84 6.65 -13.11
CA GLU A 15 -10.96 7.60 -13.20
C GLU A 15 -10.64 8.93 -12.50
N LEU A 16 -9.99 8.87 -11.34
CA LEU A 16 -9.61 10.06 -10.58
C LEU A 16 -8.52 10.85 -11.32
N GLU A 17 -7.49 10.17 -11.80
CA GLU A 17 -6.38 10.81 -12.53
C GLU A 17 -6.88 11.47 -13.81
N ALA A 18 -7.70 10.78 -14.60
CA ALA A 18 -8.30 11.34 -15.80
C ALA A 18 -9.16 12.57 -15.51
N LEU A 19 -9.94 12.56 -14.42
CA LEU A 19 -10.75 13.70 -14.00
C LEU A 19 -9.88 14.89 -13.56
N LEU A 20 -8.80 14.65 -12.82
CA LEU A 20 -7.85 15.69 -12.39
C LEU A 20 -7.11 16.29 -13.59
N GLU A 21 -6.72 15.46 -14.55
CA GLU A 21 -6.09 15.88 -15.80
C GLU A 21 -7.04 16.75 -16.64
N GLN A 22 -8.29 16.30 -16.85
CA GLN A 22 -9.32 17.06 -17.55
C GLN A 22 -9.60 18.42 -16.91
N ARG A 23 -9.55 18.50 -15.58
CA ARG A 23 -9.74 19.74 -14.81
C ARG A 23 -8.46 20.57 -14.66
N VAL A 24 -7.35 20.15 -15.28
CA VAL A 24 -6.03 20.81 -15.24
C VAL A 24 -5.50 20.99 -13.80
N LYS A 25 -5.86 20.08 -12.90
CA LYS A 25 -5.44 20.08 -11.49
C LYS A 25 -4.08 19.37 -11.31
N ARG A 26 -3.05 19.90 -11.98
CA ARG A 26 -1.72 19.27 -12.10
C ARG A 26 -1.04 18.97 -10.76
N GLN A 27 -1.18 19.86 -9.78
CA GLN A 27 -0.57 19.65 -8.46
C GLN A 27 -1.20 18.45 -7.73
N LEU A 28 -2.53 18.37 -7.70
CA LEU A 28 -3.24 17.24 -7.08
C LEU A 28 -2.98 15.93 -7.83
N LEU A 29 -2.90 15.98 -9.16
CA LEU A 29 -2.53 14.81 -9.97
C LEU A 29 -1.14 14.29 -9.59
N ALA A 30 -0.16 15.19 -9.44
CA ALA A 30 1.19 14.82 -9.02
C ALA A 30 1.22 14.24 -7.60
N GLU A 31 0.42 14.77 -6.66
CA GLU A 31 0.29 14.24 -5.31
C GLU A 31 -0.30 12.82 -5.30
N VAL A 32 -1.34 12.56 -6.11
CA VAL A 32 -1.95 11.22 -6.24
C VAL A 32 -0.95 10.22 -6.83
N GLN A 33 -0.26 10.60 -7.90
CA GLN A 33 0.75 9.74 -8.53
C GLN A 33 1.97 9.48 -7.63
N ALA A 34 2.25 10.38 -6.69
CA ALA A 34 3.35 10.23 -5.74
C ALA A 34 3.03 9.27 -4.56
N ILE A 35 1.77 8.84 -4.38
CA ILE A 35 1.39 7.92 -3.29
C ILE A 35 2.18 6.60 -3.37
N CYS A 36 2.38 6.07 -4.58
CA CYS A 36 3.22 4.92 -4.84
C CYS A 36 4.35 5.32 -5.81
N PRO A 37 5.53 5.72 -5.30
CA PRO A 37 6.62 6.21 -6.14
C PRO A 37 7.16 5.17 -7.12
N PRO A 38 7.75 5.61 -8.26
CA PRO A 38 8.45 4.70 -9.17
C PRO A 38 9.53 3.89 -8.45
N GLY A 39 9.58 2.59 -8.73
CA GLY A 39 10.53 1.66 -8.10
C GLY A 39 10.06 1.07 -6.77
N VAL A 40 8.88 1.45 -6.27
CA VAL A 40 8.21 0.80 -5.14
C VAL A 40 7.22 -0.25 -5.67
N THR A 41 7.18 -1.42 -5.03
CA THR A 41 6.21 -2.47 -5.34
C THR A 41 5.43 -2.82 -4.08
N ILE A 42 4.11 -2.75 -4.15
CA ILE A 42 3.21 -3.12 -3.06
C ILE A 42 2.69 -4.53 -3.31
N MET A 43 2.89 -5.42 -2.33
CA MET A 43 2.39 -6.79 -2.36
C MET A 43 1.49 -7.03 -1.16
N ASN A 44 0.37 -7.72 -1.36
CA ASN A 44 -0.53 -8.10 -0.27
C ASN A 44 -0.48 -9.61 -0.02
N VAL A 45 -0.56 -9.99 1.25
CA VAL A 45 -0.73 -11.38 1.70
C VAL A 45 -1.90 -11.42 2.68
N ARG A 46 -2.68 -12.50 2.64
CA ARG A 46 -3.87 -12.65 3.47
C ARG A 46 -3.53 -13.41 4.75
N GLN A 47 -3.75 -12.76 5.89
CA GLN A 47 -3.88 -13.45 7.18
C GLN A 47 -5.30 -14.01 7.29
N ALA A 48 -5.44 -15.33 7.15
CA ALA A 48 -6.75 -16.00 7.15
C ALA A 48 -7.48 -15.92 8.51
N GLN A 49 -6.72 -15.97 9.62
CA GLN A 49 -7.24 -15.93 10.98
C GLN A 49 -6.46 -14.92 11.83
N PRO A 50 -7.12 -14.13 12.70
CA PRO A 50 -6.49 -13.09 13.51
C PRO A 50 -5.75 -13.66 14.72
N LEU A 51 -4.69 -14.44 14.48
CA LEU A 51 -3.87 -15.11 15.51
C LEU A 51 -2.74 -14.22 16.08
N GLY A 52 -2.83 -12.91 15.91
CA GLY A 52 -1.85 -11.94 16.40
C GLY A 52 -0.69 -11.64 15.44
N LEU A 53 0.19 -10.72 15.89
CA LEU A 53 1.27 -10.12 15.08
C LEU A 53 2.29 -11.12 14.55
N GLY A 54 2.74 -12.06 15.40
CA GLY A 54 3.72 -13.07 14.98
C GLY A 54 3.21 -13.94 13.82
N HIS A 55 1.91 -14.28 13.85
CA HIS A 55 1.27 -14.99 12.74
C HIS A 55 1.16 -14.12 11.49
N SER A 56 0.83 -12.83 11.62
CA SER A 56 0.80 -11.88 10.49
C SER A 56 2.17 -11.77 9.81
N ILE A 57 3.25 -11.70 10.59
CA ILE A 57 4.63 -11.69 10.07
C ILE A 57 4.94 -13.00 9.35
N LEU A 58 4.56 -14.15 9.93
CA LEU A 58 4.78 -15.47 9.32
C LEU A 58 4.05 -15.61 7.97
N CYS A 59 2.84 -15.03 7.82
CA CYS A 59 2.12 -15.02 6.55
C CYS A 59 2.91 -14.31 5.42
N ALA A 60 3.84 -13.40 5.73
CA ALA A 60 4.67 -12.70 4.75
C ALA A 60 5.94 -13.48 4.36
N ARG A 61 6.28 -14.58 5.04
CA ARG A 61 7.49 -15.39 4.77
C ARG A 61 7.68 -15.77 3.30
N PRO A 62 6.65 -16.18 2.52
CA PRO A 62 6.83 -16.52 1.11
C PRO A 62 7.30 -15.36 0.23
N VAL A 63 7.02 -14.12 0.64
CA VAL A 63 7.43 -12.90 -0.09
C VAL A 63 8.83 -12.45 0.34
N VAL A 64 9.14 -12.52 1.64
CA VAL A 64 10.43 -12.06 2.20
C VAL A 64 11.56 -13.06 1.93
N GLY A 65 11.27 -14.37 1.98
CA GLY A 65 12.28 -15.42 1.94
C GLY A 65 13.15 -15.41 3.20
N ASP A 66 14.45 -15.60 3.02
CA ASP A 66 15.46 -15.61 4.10
C ASP A 66 16.24 -14.28 4.20
N ASN A 67 15.68 -13.19 3.67
CA ASN A 67 16.28 -11.86 3.75
C ASN A 67 15.92 -11.17 5.08
N PRO A 68 16.81 -10.32 5.64
CA PRO A 68 16.43 -9.42 6.72
C PRO A 68 15.34 -8.45 6.23
N PHE A 69 14.42 -8.09 7.12
CA PHE A 69 13.28 -7.24 6.79
C PHE A 69 12.90 -6.35 7.98
N VAL A 70 12.09 -5.33 7.70
CA VAL A 70 11.58 -4.38 8.69
C VAL A 70 10.08 -4.62 8.90
N VAL A 71 9.65 -4.51 10.15
CA VAL A 71 8.23 -4.51 10.52
C VAL A 71 7.85 -3.11 10.97
N VAL A 72 6.85 -2.53 10.31
CA VAL A 72 6.26 -1.24 10.70
C VAL A 72 4.80 -1.49 11.04
N LEU A 73 4.40 -1.07 12.23
CA LEU A 73 2.99 -1.12 12.65
C LEU A 73 2.30 0.19 12.20
N PRO A 74 1.21 0.12 11.43
CA PRO A 74 0.62 1.30 10.79
C PRO A 74 -0.11 2.23 11.77
N ASP A 75 -0.35 1.79 13.01
CA ASP A 75 -0.96 2.54 14.09
C ASP A 75 0.02 3.43 14.86
N ILE A 76 1.33 3.32 14.59
CA ILE A 76 2.36 4.13 15.21
C ILE A 76 2.92 5.11 14.18
N ILE A 77 2.78 6.41 14.47
CA ILE A 77 3.43 7.50 13.71
C ILE A 77 4.66 7.93 14.52
N LEU A 78 5.82 7.88 13.88
CA LEU A 78 7.07 8.39 14.42
C LEU A 78 7.36 9.74 13.78
N ASP A 79 7.69 10.73 14.60
CA ASP A 79 8.07 12.10 14.20
C ASP A 79 9.56 12.32 14.48
#